data_AF-W1WIH1-F1
#
_entry.id   AF-W1WIH1-F1
#
_cell.length_a   1.000
_cell.length_b   1.000
_cell.length_c   1.000
_cell.angle_alpha   90.00
_cell.angle_beta   90.00
_cell.angle_gamma   90.00
#
_symmetry.space_group_name_H-M   'P 1'
#
loop_
_entity.id
_entity.type
_entity.pdbx_description
1 polymer ?
#
loop_
_entity_poly.entity_id
_entity_poly.type
_entity_poly.pdbx_seq_one_letter_code
_entity_poly.pdbx_strand_id
1 'polypeptide(L)'
;ALLSGVIFMLLIEKVQKFGPVVIMAAITAIIYFATGQFTVVLLLTFASSSIIAELIRYMFGYKSFTGNLIAYAVFSLGMVGSPLPIWLFGNSFFESIIDQGMSSSYVDGLRNLTSSGMLIGMIISTFVLALAGGIIGRSMLKKHFIKAGII
;
A
#
# COMPACT_ATOMS: atom_id res chain seq x y z
N ALA A 1 -2.04 -5.71 2.38
CA ALA A 1 -1.18 -6.38 1.37
C ALA A 1 -1.73 -7.75 1.01
N LEU A 2 -1.51 -8.81 1.79
CA LEU A 2 -1.85 -10.21 1.43
C LEU A 2 -3.06 -10.44 0.49
N LEU A 3 -4.27 -10.00 0.87
CA LEU A 3 -5.49 -10.20 0.08
C LEU A 3 -5.56 -9.33 -1.19
N SER A 4 -5.07 -8.09 -1.14
CA SER A 4 -5.10 -7.17 -2.28
C SER A 4 -4.15 -7.59 -3.40
N GLY A 5 -3.24 -8.53 -3.14
CA GLY A 5 -2.31 -9.07 -4.15
C GLY A 5 -3.03 -9.75 -5.30
N VAL A 6 -4.20 -10.35 -5.05
CA VAL A 6 -5.03 -10.96 -6.11
C VAL A 6 -5.51 -9.89 -7.08
N ILE A 7 -6.09 -8.80 -6.57
CA ILE A 7 -6.65 -7.71 -7.37
C ILE A 7 -5.52 -7.00 -8.15
N PHE A 8 -4.41 -6.71 -7.48
CA PHE A 8 -3.27 -6.05 -8.10
C PHE A 8 -2.68 -6.89 -9.25
N MET A 9 -2.48 -8.19 -9.02
CA MET A 9 -1.95 -9.10 -10.04
C MET A 9 -2.90 -9.22 -11.23
N LEU A 10 -4.21 -9.25 -10.99
CA LEU A 10 -5.21 -9.30 -12.06
C LEU A 10 -5.16 -8.03 -12.93
N LEU A 11 -5.09 -6.86 -12.30
CA LEU A 11 -5.01 -5.56 -12.98
C LEU A 11 -3.78 -5.47 -13.89
N ILE A 12 -2.59 -5.75 -13.35
CA ILE A 12 -1.35 -5.60 -14.11
C ILE A 12 -1.20 -6.67 -15.19
N GLU A 13 -1.82 -7.86 -15.01
CA GLU A 13 -1.83 -8.85 -16.09
C GLU A 13 -2.76 -8.47 -17.24
N LYS A 14 -3.89 -7.84 -16.93
CA LYS A 14 -4.80 -7.31 -17.96
C LYS A 14 -4.21 -6.09 -18.68
N VAL A 15 -3.42 -5.27 -17.99
CA VAL A 15 -2.90 -4.00 -18.50
C VAL A 15 -1.37 -4.01 -18.61
N GLN A 16 -0.88 -4.45 -19.77
CA GLN A 16 0.54 -4.61 -20.11
C GLN A 16 1.18 -3.33 -20.67
N LYS A 17 0.85 -2.18 -20.06
CA LYS A 17 1.37 -0.85 -20.45
C LYS A 17 1.54 0.05 -19.23
N PHE A 18 2.19 1.19 -19.44
CA PHE A 18 2.41 2.20 -18.41
C PHE A 18 1.10 2.75 -17.84
N GLY A 19 1.06 2.96 -16.52
CA GLY A 19 0.05 3.76 -15.82
C GLY A 19 -0.99 3.04 -14.94
N PRO A 20 -1.29 1.73 -15.02
CA PRO A 20 -2.37 1.16 -14.21
C PRO A 20 -2.12 1.26 -12.70
N VAL A 21 -0.85 1.21 -12.25
CA VAL A 21 -0.53 1.37 -10.82
C VAL A 21 -0.78 2.81 -10.37
N VAL A 22 -0.38 3.79 -11.18
CA VAL A 22 -0.59 5.22 -10.91
C VAL A 22 -2.08 5.59 -10.94
N ILE A 23 -2.85 5.04 -11.88
CA ILE A 23 -4.30 5.28 -11.97
C ILE A 23 -5.00 4.70 -10.74
N MET A 24 -4.65 3.48 -10.34
CA MET A 24 -5.19 2.88 -9.11
C MET A 24 -4.82 3.73 -7.88
N ALA A 25 -3.61 4.30 -7.86
CA ALA A 25 -3.21 5.22 -6.81
C ALA A 25 -4.07 6.49 -6.76
N ALA A 26 -4.32 7.09 -7.92
CA ALA A 26 -5.16 8.27 -8.07
C ALA A 26 -6.62 8.01 -7.64
N ILE A 27 -7.20 6.88 -8.05
CA ILE A 27 -8.56 6.48 -7.64
C ILE A 27 -8.64 6.36 -6.11
N THR A 28 -7.66 5.70 -5.49
CA THR A 28 -7.60 5.57 -4.02
C THR A 28 -7.48 6.94 -3.36
N ALA A 29 -6.63 7.83 -3.88
CA ALA A 29 -6.46 9.17 -3.33
C ALA A 29 -7.76 9.98 -3.37
N ILE A 30 -8.53 9.89 -4.47
CA ILE A 30 -9.85 10.53 -4.60
C ILE A 30 -10.83 9.97 -3.57
N ILE A 31 -10.84 8.66 -3.34
CA ILE A 31 -11.70 8.03 -2.33
C ILE A 31 -11.33 8.54 -0.93
N TYR A 32 -10.05 8.55 -0.57
CA TYR A 32 -9.59 9.02 0.74
C TYR A 32 -9.86 10.52 0.95
N PHE A 33 -9.80 11.31 -0.12
CA PHE A 33 -10.23 12.71 -0.10
C PHE A 33 -11.73 12.81 0.22
N ALA A 34 -12.56 12.07 -0.50
CA ALA A 34 -14.02 12.10 -0.33
C ALA A 34 -14.48 11.58 1.05
N THR A 35 -13.75 10.64 1.66
CA THR A 35 -14.08 10.08 2.99
C THR A 35 -13.46 10.86 4.16
N GLY A 36 -12.72 11.94 3.90
CA GLY A 36 -12.07 12.75 4.93
C GLY A 36 -10.86 12.08 5.58
N GLN A 37 -10.37 10.95 5.05
CA GLN A 37 -9.14 10.27 5.53
C GLN A 37 -7.87 10.80 4.86
N PHE A 38 -7.90 12.06 4.43
CA PHE A 38 -6.91 12.65 3.55
C PHE A 38 -5.78 13.29 4.38
N THR A 39 -4.72 12.53 4.65
CA THR A 39 -3.50 13.10 5.22
C THR A 39 -2.47 13.34 4.13
N VAL A 40 -1.78 14.49 4.20
CA VAL A 40 -0.71 14.85 3.24
C VAL A 40 0.38 13.76 3.23
N VAL A 41 0.70 13.21 4.39
CA VAL A 41 1.70 12.14 4.53
C VAL A 41 1.29 10.89 3.76
N LEU A 42 0.03 10.45 3.88
CA LEU A 42 -0.49 9.30 3.14
C LEU A 42 -0.40 9.51 1.63
N LEU A 43 -0.73 10.70 1.14
CA LEU A 43 -0.67 10.99 -0.30
C LEU A 43 0.74 10.97 -0.82
N LEU A 44 1.69 11.58 -0.10
CA LEU A 44 3.07 11.58 -0.52
C LEU A 44 3.62 10.17 -0.57
N THR A 45 3.44 9.36 0.48
CA THR A 45 3.92 7.97 0.47
C THR A 45 3.23 7.14 -0.61
N PHE A 46 1.92 7.32 -0.81
CA PHE A 46 1.19 6.55 -1.80
C PHE A 46 1.55 6.95 -3.22
N ALA A 47 1.64 8.24 -3.52
CA ALA A 47 2.11 8.76 -4.79
C ALA A 47 3.53 8.29 -5.10
N SER A 48 4.47 8.48 -4.16
CA SER A 48 5.86 8.02 -4.34
C SER A 48 5.93 6.52 -4.58
N SER A 49 5.26 5.72 -3.76
CA SER A 49 5.26 4.25 -3.93
C SER A 49 4.67 3.81 -5.28
N SER A 50 3.63 4.49 -5.76
CA SER A 50 2.97 4.18 -7.04
C SER A 50 3.86 4.50 -8.23
N ILE A 51 4.57 5.63 -8.18
CA ILE A 51 5.51 6.05 -9.22
C ILE A 51 6.69 5.07 -9.26
N ILE A 52 7.27 4.75 -8.10
CA ILE A 52 8.38 3.80 -8.01
C ILE A 52 7.94 2.41 -8.50
N ALA A 53 6.74 1.95 -8.11
CA ALA A 53 6.21 0.68 -8.57
C ALA A 53 6.01 0.62 -10.09
N GLU A 54 5.49 1.70 -10.70
CA GLU A 54 5.33 1.77 -12.16
C GLU A 54 6.69 1.81 -12.87
N LEU A 55 7.68 2.50 -12.32
CA LEU A 55 9.06 2.49 -12.82
C LEU A 55 9.68 1.08 -12.73
N ILE A 56 9.44 0.34 -11.65
CA ILE A 56 9.89 -1.05 -11.52
C ILE A 56 9.28 -1.91 -12.64
N ARG A 57 7.97 -1.78 -12.90
CA ARG A 57 7.31 -2.51 -14.00
C ARG A 57 7.89 -2.13 -15.36
N TYR A 58 8.19 -0.85 -15.57
CA TYR A 58 8.81 -0.37 -16.79
C TYR A 58 10.21 -0.99 -16.99
N MET A 59 11.07 -0.95 -15.96
CA MET A 59 12.45 -1.45 -16.04
C MET A 59 12.54 -2.97 -16.21
N PHE A 60 11.67 -3.73 -15.54
CA PHE A 60 11.65 -5.20 -15.63
C PHE A 60 10.84 -5.72 -16.82
N GLY A 61 10.09 -4.85 -17.50
CA GLY A 61 9.12 -5.20 -18.55
C GLY A 61 7.78 -5.64 -17.97
N TYR A 62 6.68 -5.15 -18.57
CA TYR A 62 5.32 -5.34 -18.04
C TYR A 62 4.88 -6.79 -17.87
N LYS A 63 5.42 -7.72 -18.67
CA LYS A 63 5.13 -9.17 -18.61
C LYS A 63 5.97 -9.91 -17.57
N SER A 64 6.94 -9.25 -16.93
CA SER A 64 7.82 -9.88 -15.96
C SER A 64 7.11 -10.09 -14.64
N PHE A 65 6.92 -11.35 -14.26
CA PHE A 65 6.32 -11.67 -12.96
C PHE A 65 7.14 -11.11 -11.80
N THR A 66 8.47 -11.23 -11.85
CA THR A 66 9.35 -10.73 -10.79
C THR A 66 9.24 -9.21 -10.67
N GLY A 67 9.23 -8.48 -11.79
CA GLY A 67 9.02 -7.03 -11.80
C GLY A 67 7.67 -6.64 -11.21
N ASN A 68 6.60 -7.32 -11.64
CA ASN A 68 5.25 -7.11 -11.15
C ASN A 68 5.10 -7.43 -9.65
N LEU A 69 5.79 -8.45 -9.14
CA LEU A 69 5.80 -8.84 -7.73
C LEU A 69 6.52 -7.82 -6.85
N ILE A 70 7.69 -7.35 -7.28
CA ILE A 70 8.44 -6.31 -6.57
C ILE A 70 7.67 -4.99 -6.61
N ALA A 71 7.11 -4.62 -7.76
CA ALA A 71 6.27 -3.44 -7.91
C ALA A 71 5.06 -3.47 -6.96
N TYR A 72 4.41 -4.63 -6.83
CA TYR A 72 3.32 -4.79 -5.87
C TYR A 72 3.76 -4.59 -4.41
N ALA A 73 4.92 -5.16 -4.05
CA ALA A 73 5.46 -5.03 -2.71
C ALA A 73 5.82 -3.57 -2.38
N VAL A 74 6.42 -2.84 -3.31
CA VAL A 74 6.73 -1.42 -3.17
C VAL A 74 5.45 -0.58 -3.13
N PHE A 75 4.50 -0.80 -4.02
CA PHE A 75 3.21 -0.11 -4.01
C PHE A 75 2.47 -0.30 -2.68
N SER A 76 2.51 -1.50 -2.10
CA SER A 76 1.87 -1.81 -0.82
C SER A 76 2.45 -1.00 0.34
N LEU A 77 3.71 -0.58 0.27
CA LEU A 77 4.32 0.28 1.29
C LEU A 77 3.73 1.69 1.32
N GLY A 78 3.08 2.14 0.25
CA GLY A 78 2.46 3.47 0.23
C GLY A 78 1.41 3.66 1.33
N MET A 79 0.73 2.59 1.74
CA MET A 79 -0.26 2.62 2.83
C MET A 79 0.36 2.81 4.22
N VAL A 80 1.67 2.60 4.38
CA VAL A 80 2.38 2.89 5.64
C VAL A 80 2.28 4.38 6.00
N GLY A 81 2.04 5.26 5.03
CA GLY A 81 1.85 6.69 5.27
C GLY A 81 0.63 7.06 6.13
N SER A 82 -0.37 6.18 6.26
CA SER A 82 -1.53 6.44 7.11
C SER A 82 -1.15 6.55 8.60
N PRO A 83 -0.43 5.57 9.18
CA PRO A 83 0.07 5.67 10.55
C PRO A 83 1.38 6.45 10.70
N LEU A 84 2.10 6.72 9.60
CA LEU A 84 3.41 7.40 9.62
C LEU A 84 3.47 8.76 10.38
N PRO A 85 2.41 9.61 10.41
CA PRO A 85 2.36 10.83 11.22
C PRO A 85 2.74 10.64 12.69
N ILE A 86 2.48 9.47 13.28
CA ILE A 86 2.85 9.15 14.66
C ILE A 86 4.35 9.32 14.88
N TRP A 87 5.16 8.81 13.95
CA TRP A 87 6.62 8.87 14.04
C TRP A 87 7.19 10.18 13.50
N LEU A 88 6.53 10.81 12.53
CA LEU A 88 7.00 12.07 11.94
C LEU A 88 6.77 13.28 12.85
N PHE A 89 5.63 13.33 13.54
CA PHE A 89 5.23 14.49 14.33
C PHE A 89 5.23 14.20 15.84
N GLY A 90 5.35 12.93 16.26
CA GLY A 90 5.50 12.54 17.66
C GLY A 90 4.42 13.14 18.55
N ASN A 91 4.83 13.92 19.56
CA ASN A 91 3.93 14.53 20.54
C ASN A 91 2.86 15.41 19.91
N SER A 92 3.19 16.18 18.87
CA SER A 92 2.21 17.06 18.20
C SER A 92 1.08 16.28 17.52
N PHE A 93 1.37 15.07 17.02
CA PHE A 93 0.31 14.19 16.51
C PHE A 93 -0.62 13.74 17.64
N PHE A 94 -0.06 13.33 18.78
CA PHE A 94 -0.83 12.86 19.92
C PHE A 94 -1.69 13.96 20.55
N GLU A 95 -1.16 15.17 20.69
CA GLU A 95 -1.94 16.35 21.14
C GLU A 95 -3.10 16.62 20.17
N SER A 96 -2.83 16.62 18.86
CA SER A 96 -3.85 16.87 17.85
C SER A 96 -5.00 15.85 17.88
N ILE A 97 -4.72 14.55 18.11
CA ILE A 97 -5.80 13.56 18.18
C ILE A 97 -6.57 13.62 19.50
N ILE A 98 -5.98 14.09 20.60
CA ILE A 98 -6.70 14.41 21.85
C ILE A 98 -7.65 15.58 21.61
N ASP A 99 -7.18 16.65 20.96
CA ASP A 99 -7.99 17.82 20.62
C ASP A 99 -9.15 17.47 19.68
N GLN A 100 -8.96 16.46 18.82
CA GLN A 100 -10.01 15.89 17.96
C GLN A 100 -10.99 14.97 18.72
N GLY A 101 -10.83 14.79 20.03
CA GLY A 101 -11.76 14.08 20.90
C GLY A 101 -11.39 12.63 21.25
N MET A 102 -10.18 12.17 20.94
CA MET A 102 -9.70 10.87 21.41
C MET A 102 -9.42 10.89 22.92
N SER A 103 -9.78 9.82 23.63
CA SER A 103 -9.52 9.72 25.07
C SER A 103 -8.02 9.59 25.37
N SER A 104 -7.58 10.18 26.49
CA SER A 104 -6.19 10.07 26.94
C SER A 104 -5.73 8.61 27.07
N SER A 105 -6.61 7.72 27.57
CA SER A 105 -6.29 6.29 27.71
C SER A 105 -6.03 5.59 26.37
N TYR A 106 -6.76 5.98 25.31
CA TYR A 106 -6.52 5.45 23.97
C TYR A 106 -5.16 5.93 23.44
N VAL A 107 -4.87 7.22 23.62
CA VAL A 107 -3.62 7.85 23.16
C VAL A 107 -2.41 7.29 23.88
N ASP A 108 -2.50 7.06 25.19
CA ASP A 108 -1.43 6.41 25.97
C ASP A 108 -1.20 4.97 25.50
N GLY A 109 -2.27 4.22 25.23
CA GLY A 109 -2.18 2.89 24.63
C GLY A 109 -1.48 2.93 23.27
N LEU A 110 -1.83 3.89 22.42
CA LEU A 110 -1.21 4.07 21.10
C LEU A 110 0.28 4.40 21.23
N ARG A 111 0.65 5.34 22.11
CA ARG A 111 2.05 5.71 22.40
C ARG A 111 2.90 4.49 22.78
N ASN A 112 2.36 3.62 23.62
CA ASN A 112 3.06 2.41 24.08
C ASN A 112 3.30 1.39 22.96
N LEU A 113 2.47 1.38 21.92
CA LEU A 113 2.60 0.46 20.78
C LEU A 113 3.49 1.03 19.66
N THR A 114 3.71 2.34 19.61
CA THR A 114 4.32 3.03 18.46
C THR A 114 5.81 3.28 18.62
N SER A 115 6.58 2.25 19.00
CA SER A 115 8.04 2.33 19.01
C SER A 115 8.63 2.42 17.59
N SER A 116 9.88 2.86 17.45
CA SER A 116 10.59 2.81 16.16
C SER A 116 10.73 1.38 15.64
N GLY A 117 10.86 0.39 16.54
CA GLY A 117 10.88 -1.03 16.18
C GLY A 117 9.57 -1.49 15.56
N MET A 118 8.44 -0.96 16.02
CA MET A 118 7.12 -1.24 15.44
C MET A 118 7.02 -0.73 14.00
N LEU A 119 7.54 0.47 13.71
CA LEU A 119 7.56 1.01 12.33
C LEU A 119 8.34 0.09 11.38
N ILE A 120 9.54 -0.32 11.80
CA ILE A 120 10.39 -1.24 11.02
C ILE A 120 9.65 -2.57 10.80
N GLY A 121 9.08 -3.14 11.86
CA GLY A 121 8.29 -4.38 11.78
C GLY A 121 7.10 -4.27 10.84
N MET A 122 6.43 -3.12 10.82
CA MET A 122 5.28 -2.86 9.97
C MET A 122 5.66 -2.72 8.48
N ILE A 123 6.79 -2.06 8.18
CA ILE A 123 7.33 -1.96 6.82
C ILE A 123 7.74 -3.35 6.31
N ILE A 124 8.52 -4.10 7.11
CA ILE A 124 8.99 -5.44 6.74
C ILE A 124 7.82 -6.39 6.54
N SER A 125 6.89 -6.45 7.50
CA SER A 125 5.72 -7.33 7.40
C SER A 125 4.83 -6.96 6.22
N THR A 126 4.62 -5.68 5.93
CA THR A 126 3.85 -5.24 4.75
C THR A 126 4.50 -5.72 3.47
N PHE A 127 5.82 -5.57 3.35
CA PHE A 127 6.57 -6.01 2.18
C PHE A 127 6.48 -7.53 2.00
N VAL A 128 6.74 -8.31 3.06
CA VAL A 128 6.69 -9.78 3.03
C VAL A 128 5.27 -10.28 2.71
N LEU A 129 4.25 -9.71 3.35
CA LEU A 129 2.85 -10.08 3.08
C LEU A 129 2.43 -9.68 1.66
N ALA A 130 3.00 -8.62 1.09
CA ALA A 130 2.75 -8.26 -0.30
C ALA A 130 3.38 -9.28 -1.26
N LEU A 131 4.61 -9.73 -1.01
CA LEU A 131 5.21 -10.80 -1.80
C LEU A 131 4.37 -12.08 -1.73
N ALA A 132 3.96 -12.50 -0.53
CA ALA A 132 3.07 -13.65 -0.36
C ALA A 132 1.74 -13.46 -1.09
N GLY A 133 1.11 -12.29 -0.96
CA GLY A 133 -0.15 -11.95 -1.61
C GLY A 133 -0.07 -11.94 -3.14
N GLY A 134 1.05 -11.45 -3.69
CA GLY A 134 1.28 -11.47 -5.13
C GLY A 134 1.48 -12.88 -5.68
N ILE A 135 2.15 -13.77 -4.93
CA ILE A 135 2.30 -15.19 -5.29
C ILE A 135 0.96 -15.92 -5.25
N ILE A 136 0.14 -15.66 -4.22
CA ILE A 136 -1.23 -16.18 -4.11
C ILE A 136 -2.06 -15.66 -5.30
N GLY A 137 -2.00 -14.36 -5.59
CA GLY A 137 -2.65 -13.73 -6.71
C GLY A 137 -2.34 -14.42 -8.03
N ARG A 138 -1.05 -14.58 -8.36
CA ARG A 138 -0.62 -15.32 -9.57
C ARG A 138 -1.17 -16.74 -9.63
N SER A 139 -1.19 -17.44 -8.50
CA SER A 139 -1.72 -18.81 -8.44
C SER A 139 -3.21 -18.85 -8.74
N MET A 140 -3.98 -17.87 -8.25
CA MET A 140 -5.40 -17.72 -8.56
C MET A 140 -5.63 -17.35 -10.04
N LEU A 141 -4.81 -16.47 -10.61
CA LEU A 141 -4.87 -16.12 -12.04
C LEU A 141 -4.78 -17.37 -12.93
N LYS A 142 -3.79 -18.21 -12.67
CA LYS A 142 -3.59 -19.46 -13.43
C LYS A 142 -4.71 -20.48 -13.23
N LYS A 143 -5.27 -20.56 -12.02
CA LYS A 143 -6.30 -21.56 -11.69
C LYS A 143 -7.69 -21.19 -12.19
N HIS A 144 -8.06 -19.92 -12.12
CA HIS A 144 -9.45 -19.48 -12.33
C HIS A 144 -9.59 -18.48 -13.47
N PHE A 145 -8.74 -17.45 -13.55
CA PHE A 145 -8.97 -16.34 -14.47
C PHE A 145 -8.55 -16.64 -15.90
N ILE A 146 -7.39 -17.28 -16.10
CA ILE A 146 -6.92 -17.73 -17.42
C ILE A 146 -7.86 -18.83 -17.96
N LYS A 147 -8.27 -19.76 -17.10
CA LYS A 147 -9.21 -20.83 -17.50
C LYS A 147 -10.61 -20.32 -17.85
N ALA A 148 -11.01 -19.21 -17.24
CA ALA A 148 -12.30 -18.56 -17.51
C ALA A 148 -12.25 -17.55 -18.67
N GLY A 149 -11.11 -17.37 -19.34
CA GLY A 149 -10.94 -16.41 -20.44
C GLY A 149 -11.08 -14.93 -20.02
N ILE A 150 -10.94 -14.63 -18.72
CA ILE A 150 -10.99 -13.26 -18.19
C ILE A 150 -9.69 -12.50 -18.50
N ILE A 151 -8.60 -13.25 -18.70
CA ILE A 151 -7.26 -12.80 -19.08
C ILE A 151 -6.71 -13.79 -20.11
#